data_AF-A0A4R2QQT5-F1
#
_entry.id   AF-A0A4R2QQT5-F1
#
_cell.length_a   1.000
_cell.length_b   1.000
_cell.length_c   1.000
_cell.angle_alpha   90.00
_cell.angle_beta   90.00
_cell.angle_gamma   90.00
#
_symmetry.space_group_name_H-M   'P 1'
#
loop_
_entity.id
_entity.type
_entity.pdbx_description
1 polymer ?
#
loop_
_entity_poly.entity_id
_entity_poly.type
_entity_poly.pdbx_seq_one_letter_code
_entity_poly.pdbx_strand_id
1 'polypeptide(L)'
;MGVTEPGTEYAVDAEWLAERARMPDHCARHGAPSVQRVAFDLQSRPPKERASVVNTNALTTYARMADWGSRVRITKVRDWPLCASCVRTRRSWRLLSRVLGYGGLGLILLAIVLRLVLGEAVPELAIPLVVGVLLGIAAPFAFARAGLARLVGARTSADGAKVILRDPHPAFRDVLVR
;
A
#
# COMPACT_ATOMS: atom_id res chain seq x y z
N MET A 1 -1.99 -15.65 -29.24
CA MET A 1 -2.82 -15.30 -28.07
C MET A 1 -2.49 -16.30 -26.98
N GLY A 2 -1.51 -16.00 -26.12
CA GLY A 2 -1.09 -16.88 -25.02
C GLY A 2 -1.78 -16.47 -23.73
N VAL A 3 -2.66 -17.33 -23.22
CA VAL A 3 -3.30 -17.15 -21.93
C VAL A 3 -2.25 -17.44 -20.86
N THR A 4 -1.78 -16.41 -20.17
CA THR A 4 -0.91 -16.56 -18.98
C THR A 4 -1.67 -17.32 -17.91
N GLU A 5 -1.18 -18.49 -17.50
CA GLU A 5 -1.69 -19.20 -16.31
C GLU A 5 -1.66 -18.25 -15.10
N PRO A 6 -2.82 -17.88 -14.53
CA PRO A 6 -2.86 -16.94 -13.42
C PRO A 6 -2.41 -17.65 -12.14
N GLY A 7 -1.12 -17.61 -11.82
CA GLY A 7 -0.66 -18.22 -10.56
C GLY A 7 0.82 -18.37 -10.31
N THR A 8 1.72 -18.04 -11.25
CA THR A 8 3.15 -18.27 -11.02
C THR A 8 3.69 -17.29 -9.96
N GLU A 9 3.98 -17.83 -8.77
CA GLU A 9 4.67 -17.12 -7.72
C GLU A 9 6.16 -17.38 -7.83
N TYR A 10 6.95 -16.32 -7.92
CA TYR A 10 8.41 -16.41 -7.98
C TYR A 10 8.99 -15.89 -6.68
N ALA A 11 9.70 -16.74 -5.94
CA ALA A 11 10.31 -16.38 -4.67
C ALA A 11 11.79 -16.06 -4.89
N VAL A 12 12.22 -14.89 -4.41
CA VAL A 12 13.61 -14.43 -4.42
C VAL A 12 14.05 -14.18 -2.99
N ASP A 13 15.30 -14.48 -2.65
CA ASP A 13 15.80 -14.20 -1.30
C ASP A 13 15.84 -12.69 -1.03
N ALA A 14 15.32 -12.31 0.13
CA ALA A 14 15.14 -10.93 0.54
C ALA A 14 16.47 -10.21 0.75
N GLU A 15 17.47 -10.93 1.28
CA GLU A 15 18.83 -10.43 1.49
C GLU A 15 19.53 -10.13 0.16
N TRP A 16 19.46 -11.07 -0.79
CA TRP A 16 19.96 -10.87 -2.14
C TRP A 16 19.34 -9.65 -2.83
N LEU A 17 18.03 -9.44 -2.67
CA LEU A 17 17.35 -8.25 -3.22
C LEU A 17 17.76 -6.94 -2.53
N ALA A 18 18.11 -6.99 -1.24
CA ALA A 18 18.53 -5.82 -0.48
C ALA A 18 19.97 -5.41 -0.80
N GLU A 19 20.83 -6.39 -1.09
CA GLU A 19 22.25 -6.19 -1.40
C GLU A 19 22.50 -5.83 -2.87
N ARG A 20 21.61 -6.25 -3.80
CA ARG A 20 21.82 -6.01 -5.23
C ARG A 20 21.81 -4.52 -5.55
N ALA A 21 22.97 -4.01 -5.99
CA ALA A 21 23.15 -2.59 -6.33
C ALA A 21 22.35 -2.13 -7.56
N ARG A 22 21.94 -3.05 -8.45
CA ARG A 22 21.13 -2.72 -9.64
C ARG A 22 20.05 -3.76 -9.91
N MET A 23 18.81 -3.30 -9.81
CA MET A 23 17.63 -4.02 -10.29
C MET A 23 17.53 -3.97 -11.82
N PRO A 24 16.88 -4.96 -12.46
CA PRO A 24 16.63 -4.98 -13.90
C PRO A 24 16.04 -3.66 -14.42
N ASP A 25 16.33 -3.29 -15.67
CA ASP A 25 15.79 -2.07 -16.29
C ASP A 25 14.31 -2.18 -16.69
N HIS A 26 13.69 -3.35 -16.50
CA HIS A 26 12.30 -3.60 -16.85
C HIS A 26 11.41 -3.67 -15.61
N CYS A 27 10.17 -3.20 -15.73
CA CYS A 27 9.21 -3.27 -14.64
C CYS A 27 8.77 -4.72 -14.40
N ALA A 28 8.80 -5.16 -13.13
CA ALA A 28 8.44 -6.52 -12.73
C ALA A 28 7.05 -6.96 -13.19
N ARG A 29 6.07 -6.06 -13.24
CA ARG A 29 4.67 -6.41 -13.58
C ARG A 29 4.35 -6.31 -15.07
N HIS A 30 4.90 -5.31 -15.76
CA HIS A 30 4.51 -4.98 -17.12
C HIS A 30 5.60 -5.28 -18.16
N GLY A 31 6.83 -5.59 -17.77
CA GLY A 31 7.96 -5.79 -18.69
C GLY A 31 8.46 -4.52 -19.40
N ALA A 32 7.71 -3.43 -19.36
CA ALA A 32 8.08 -2.16 -19.96
C ALA A 32 9.33 -1.54 -19.30
N PRO A 33 10.12 -0.74 -20.05
CA PRO A 33 11.34 -0.11 -19.53
C PRO A 33 11.04 0.81 -18.34
N SER A 34 12.00 0.87 -17.42
CA SER A 34 11.93 1.69 -16.23
C SER A 34 12.05 3.17 -16.59
N VAL A 35 11.12 3.96 -16.08
CA VAL A 35 11.16 5.43 -16.18
C VAL A 35 11.46 6.07 -14.82
N GLN A 36 11.30 5.29 -13.75
CA GLN A 36 11.56 5.72 -12.39
C GLN A 36 12.05 4.51 -11.58
N ARG A 37 13.04 4.75 -10.73
CA ARG A 37 13.53 3.78 -9.73
C ARG A 37 13.13 4.26 -8.34
N VAL A 38 12.61 3.37 -7.51
CA VAL A 38 12.12 3.72 -6.16
C VAL A 38 12.67 2.78 -5.12
N ALA A 39 13.08 3.34 -3.98
CA ALA A 39 13.31 2.56 -2.78
C ALA A 39 11.99 2.39 -2.02
N PHE A 40 11.75 1.20 -1.47
CA PHE A 40 10.62 0.95 -0.59
C PHE A 40 10.86 -0.22 0.35
N ASP A 41 10.13 -0.19 1.44
CA ASP A 41 10.21 -1.19 2.50
C ASP A 41 9.09 -2.20 2.31
N LEU A 42 9.45 -3.47 2.17
CA LEU A 42 8.53 -4.59 2.23
C LEU A 42 8.43 -5.08 3.67
N GLN A 43 7.22 -5.03 4.22
CA GLN A 43 6.95 -5.53 5.56
C GLN A 43 6.45 -6.96 5.47
N SER A 44 7.10 -7.91 6.16
CA SER A 44 6.58 -9.26 6.34
C SER A 44 5.23 -9.20 7.04
N ARG A 45 4.33 -10.09 6.63
CA ARG A 45 3.06 -10.31 7.31
C ARG A 45 3.21 -11.58 8.13
N PRO A 46 3.59 -11.48 9.42
CA PRO A 46 3.63 -12.66 10.27
C PRO A 46 2.24 -13.30 10.29
N PRO A 47 2.15 -14.64 10.36
CA PRO A 47 0.87 -15.33 10.35
C PRO A 47 0.04 -14.81 11.52
N LYS A 48 -1.22 -14.45 11.26
CA LYS A 48 -2.15 -14.13 12.33
C LYS A 48 -2.42 -15.42 13.09
N GLU A 49 -1.77 -15.62 14.23
CA GLU A 49 -2.25 -16.60 15.19
C GLU A 49 -3.74 -16.31 15.45
N ARG A 50 -4.57 -17.35 15.38
CA ARG A 50 -6.03 -17.23 15.59
C ARG A 50 -6.23 -16.56 16.94
N ALA A 51 -6.63 -15.29 16.93
CA ALA A 51 -6.90 -14.56 18.14
C ALA A 51 -8.01 -15.31 18.90
N SER A 52 -7.64 -15.93 20.01
CA SER A 52 -8.59 -16.37 21.02
C SER A 52 -9.53 -15.20 21.32
N VAL A 53 -10.83 -15.46 21.20
CA VAL A 53 -11.93 -14.49 21.29
C VAL A 53 -12.08 -13.89 22.70
N VAL A 54 -11.19 -14.25 23.62
CA VAL A 54 -11.27 -13.89 25.02
C VAL A 54 -10.46 -12.60 25.26
N ASN A 55 -11.17 -11.48 25.34
CA ASN A 55 -10.77 -10.20 25.95
C ASN A 55 -10.28 -9.07 25.00
N THR A 56 -11.24 -8.24 24.57
CA THR A 56 -11.11 -6.99 23.81
C THR A 56 -10.97 -5.78 24.74
N ASN A 57 -9.81 -5.61 25.37
CA ASN A 57 -9.48 -4.37 26.09
C ASN A 57 -8.49 -3.53 25.28
N ALA A 58 -8.50 -2.21 25.46
CA ALA A 58 -7.59 -1.31 24.74
C ALA A 58 -6.11 -1.68 25.00
N LEU A 59 -5.78 -2.08 26.23
CA LEU A 59 -4.45 -2.57 26.61
C LEU A 59 -4.07 -3.87 25.88
N THR A 60 -5.00 -4.81 25.69
CA THR A 60 -4.72 -6.05 24.93
C THR A 60 -4.54 -5.76 23.44
N THR A 61 -5.18 -4.70 22.93
CA THR A 61 -5.00 -4.23 21.54
C THR A 61 -3.62 -3.60 21.33
N TYR A 62 -3.16 -2.74 22.25
CA TYR A 62 -1.80 -2.17 22.20
C TYR A 62 -0.73 -3.24 22.32
N ALA A 63 -0.88 -4.19 23.25
CA ALA A 63 0.06 -5.30 23.41
C ALA A 63 0.13 -6.17 22.15
N ARG A 64 -1.01 -6.46 21.49
CA ARG A 64 -1.04 -7.17 20.20
C ARG A 64 -0.38 -6.37 19.08
N MET A 65 -0.53 -5.04 19.05
CA MET A 65 0.15 -4.20 18.06
C MET A 65 1.67 -4.18 18.28
N ALA A 66 2.12 -4.13 19.54
CA ALA A 66 3.53 -4.19 19.89
C ALA A 66 4.16 -5.55 19.55
N ASP A 67 3.47 -6.65 19.87
CA ASP A 67 3.91 -8.01 19.53
C ASP A 67 3.85 -8.28 18.02
N TRP A 68 2.87 -7.71 17.31
CA TRP A 68 2.86 -7.77 15.86
C TRP A 68 4.03 -6.99 15.27
N GLY A 69 4.31 -5.78 15.77
CA GLY A 69 5.41 -4.93 15.33
C GLY A 69 6.80 -5.55 15.57
N SER A 70 6.99 -6.29 16.67
CA SER A 70 8.26 -6.97 16.98
C SER A 70 8.55 -8.14 16.03
N ARG A 71 7.51 -8.74 15.44
CA ARG A 71 7.60 -9.88 14.51
C ARG A 71 7.66 -9.46 13.04
N VAL A 72 7.39 -8.19 12.72
CA VAL A 72 7.49 -7.69 11.34
C VAL A 72 8.96 -7.50 10.98
N ARG A 73 9.41 -8.26 9.99
CA ARG A 73 10.70 -8.05 9.33
C ARG A 73 10.51 -7.07 8.19
N ILE A 74 11.37 -6.05 8.14
CA ILE A 74 11.37 -5.04 7.10
C ILE A 74 12.51 -5.34 6.13
N THR A 75 12.16 -5.73 4.91
CA THR A 75 13.13 -5.90 3.82
C THR A 75 13.18 -4.59 3.04
N LYS A 76 14.34 -3.92 3.05
CA LYS A 76 14.55 -2.70 2.26
C LYS A 76 14.89 -3.07 0.83
N VAL A 77 14.05 -2.70 -0.10
CA VAL A 77 14.29 -2.90 -1.53
C VAL A 77 14.73 -1.57 -2.13
N ARG A 78 15.93 -1.56 -2.73
CA ARG A 78 16.51 -0.37 -3.38
C ARG A 78 16.29 -0.42 -4.89
N ASP A 79 16.17 0.76 -5.50
CA ASP A 79 16.15 0.98 -6.95
C ASP A 79 15.17 0.15 -7.78
N TRP A 80 13.98 -0.12 -7.24
CA TRP A 80 12.98 -0.93 -7.92
C TRP A 80 12.43 -0.24 -9.18
N PRO A 81 12.43 -0.93 -10.34
CA PRO A 81 12.03 -0.35 -11.62
C PRO A 81 10.50 -0.21 -11.73
N LEU A 82 10.04 1.01 -11.97
CA LEU A 82 8.66 1.32 -12.31
C LEU A 82 8.57 1.80 -13.77
N CYS A 83 7.63 1.25 -14.52
CA CYS A 83 7.27 1.77 -15.84
C CYS A 83 6.31 2.97 -15.73
N ALA A 84 6.13 3.70 -16.84
CA ALA A 84 5.26 4.88 -16.90
C ALA A 84 3.82 4.59 -16.46
N SER A 85 3.28 3.41 -16.78
CA SER A 85 1.94 2.98 -16.36
C SER A 85 1.84 2.84 -14.83
N CYS A 86 2.82 2.21 -14.19
CA CYS A 86 2.88 2.08 -12.73
C CYS A 86 3.01 3.44 -12.06
N VAL A 87 3.87 4.33 -12.58
CA VAL A 87 4.05 5.67 -12.04
C VAL A 87 2.76 6.49 -12.15
N ARG A 88 2.10 6.46 -13.31
CA ARG A 88 0.83 7.17 -13.55
C ARG A 88 -0.28 6.67 -12.63
N THR A 89 -0.41 5.35 -12.49
CA THR A 89 -1.40 4.73 -11.60
C THR A 89 -1.11 5.10 -10.14
N ARG A 90 0.15 5.05 -9.70
CA ARG A 90 0.52 5.48 -8.35
C ARG A 90 0.18 6.95 -8.11
N ARG A 91 0.46 7.80 -9.09
CA ARG A 91 0.19 9.24 -9.00
C ARG A 91 -1.31 9.51 -8.95
N SER A 92 -2.12 8.86 -9.77
CA SER A 92 -3.58 9.05 -9.76
C SER A 92 -4.20 8.61 -8.44
N TRP A 93 -3.83 7.43 -7.91
CA TRP A 93 -4.33 6.98 -6.60
C TRP A 93 -3.87 7.86 -5.43
N ARG A 94 -2.63 8.37 -5.46
CA ARG A 94 -2.15 9.34 -4.46
C ARG A 94 -2.93 10.65 -4.53
N LEU A 95 -3.17 11.14 -5.74
CA LEU A 95 -3.88 12.40 -5.94
C LEU A 95 -5.34 12.25 -5.51
N LEU A 96 -6.00 11.15 -5.88
CA LEU A 96 -7.33 10.81 -5.41
C LEU A 96 -7.40 10.72 -3.87
N SER A 97 -6.45 10.05 -3.23
CA SER A 97 -6.38 9.97 -1.77
C SER A 97 -6.25 11.36 -1.11
N ARG A 98 -5.43 12.26 -1.69
CA ARG A 98 -5.30 13.64 -1.21
C ARG A 98 -6.59 14.43 -1.40
N VAL A 99 -7.24 14.31 -2.55
CA VAL A 99 -8.52 14.99 -2.82
C VAL A 99 -9.60 14.52 -1.85
N LEU A 100 -9.70 13.21 -1.61
CA LEU A 100 -10.64 12.65 -0.64
C LEU A 100 -10.32 13.10 0.80
N GLY A 101 -9.06 13.06 1.20
CA GLY A 101 -8.63 13.45 2.55
C GLY A 101 -8.80 14.94 2.82
N TYR A 102 -8.19 15.79 1.99
CA TYR A 102 -8.27 17.25 2.15
C TYR A 102 -9.65 17.80 1.80
N GLY A 103 -10.33 17.23 0.80
CA GLY A 103 -11.71 17.59 0.48
C GLY A 103 -12.67 17.23 1.62
N GLY A 104 -12.51 16.04 2.20
CA GLY A 104 -13.30 15.64 3.37
C GLY A 104 -13.06 16.54 4.58
N LEU A 105 -11.79 16.83 4.90
CA LEU A 105 -11.43 17.75 5.96
C LEU A 105 -11.96 19.18 5.70
N GLY A 106 -11.87 19.65 4.46
CA GLY A 106 -12.38 20.96 4.06
C GLY A 106 -13.89 21.09 4.26
N LEU A 107 -14.66 20.05 3.92
CA LEU A 107 -16.11 20.03 4.15
C LEU A 107 -16.48 20.05 5.64
N ILE A 108 -15.74 19.30 6.47
CA ILE A 108 -15.95 19.31 7.93
C ILE A 108 -15.67 20.70 8.50
N LEU A 109 -14.53 21.30 8.14
CA LEU A 109 -14.17 22.64 8.58
C LEU A 109 -15.20 23.68 8.12
N LEU A 110 -15.66 23.59 6.87
CA LEU A 110 -16.69 24.47 6.33
C LEU A 110 -18.00 24.35 7.13
N ALA A 111 -18.44 23.14 7.44
CA ALA A 111 -19.64 22.90 8.24
C ALA A 111 -19.53 23.53 9.64
N ILE A 112 -18.36 23.40 10.28
CA ILE A 112 -18.08 23.99 11.59
C ILE A 112 -18.09 25.53 11.52
N VAL A 113 -17.40 26.12 10.53
CA VAL A 113 -17.38 27.58 10.36
C VAL A 113 -18.78 28.13 10.11
N LEU A 114 -19.56 27.49 9.24
CA LEU A 114 -20.95 27.89 8.99
C LEU A 114 -21.81 27.79 10.25
N ARG A 115 -21.64 26.72 11.04
CA ARG A 115 -22.33 26.55 12.34
C ARG A 115 -22.00 27.70 13.30
N LEU A 116 -20.73 28.11 13.36
CA LEU A 116 -20.27 29.20 14.22
C LEU A 116 -20.80 30.57 13.76
N VAL A 117 -20.88 30.80 12.45
CA VAL A 117 -21.38 32.06 11.87
C VAL A 117 -22.91 32.17 12.01
N LEU A 118 -23.65 31.09 11.81
CA LEU A 118 -25.12 31.08 11.86
C LEU A 118 -25.65 31.05 13.29
N GLY A 119 -24.87 30.60 14.28
CA GLY A 119 -25.27 30.51 15.69
C GLY A 119 -26.30 29.41 15.99
N GLU A 120 -27.12 29.01 15.02
CA GLU A 120 -28.21 28.05 15.17
C GLU A 120 -27.88 26.67 14.60
N ALA A 121 -28.54 25.65 15.13
CA ALA A 121 -28.39 24.27 14.69
C ALA A 121 -29.17 24.07 13.40
N VAL A 122 -28.52 24.34 12.27
CA VAL A 122 -29.10 24.18 10.94
C VAL A 122 -28.89 22.72 10.48
N PRO A 123 -29.96 21.89 10.34
CA PRO A 123 -29.84 20.47 10.00
C PRO A 123 -29.12 20.22 8.68
N GLU A 124 -29.19 21.16 7.74
CA GLU A 124 -28.52 21.10 6.44
C GLU A 124 -26.98 21.06 6.57
N LEU A 125 -26.42 21.55 7.69
CA LEU A 125 -24.98 21.45 7.98
C LEU A 125 -24.53 20.02 8.30
N ALA A 126 -25.47 19.10 8.58
CA ALA A 126 -25.15 17.68 8.74
C ALA A 126 -24.68 17.06 7.43
N ILE A 127 -25.14 17.55 6.28
CA ILE A 127 -24.77 17.02 4.96
C ILE A 127 -23.26 17.16 4.68
N PRO A 128 -22.66 18.37 4.69
CA PRO A 128 -21.23 18.52 4.46
C PRO A 128 -20.39 17.80 5.53
N LEU A 129 -20.88 17.73 6.77
CA LEU A 129 -20.20 17.00 7.85
C LEU A 129 -20.14 15.49 7.55
N VAL A 130 -21.28 14.86 7.25
CA VAL A 130 -21.37 13.42 6.96
C VAL A 130 -20.58 13.08 5.69
N VAL A 131 -20.74 13.87 4.63
CA VAL A 131 -19.97 13.68 3.38
C VAL A 131 -18.48 13.82 3.67
N GLY A 132 -18.07 14.82 4.44
CA GLY A 132 -16.67 15.02 4.81
C GLY A 132 -16.06 13.83 5.56
N VAL A 133 -16.82 13.26 6.50
CA VAL A 133 -16.42 12.03 7.22
C VAL A 133 -16.30 10.84 6.27
N LEU A 134 -17.28 10.62 5.39
CA LEU A 134 -17.24 9.51 4.43
C LEU A 134 -16.04 9.61 3.47
N LEU A 135 -15.73 10.81 2.98
CA LEU A 135 -14.56 11.06 2.15
C LEU A 135 -13.26 10.81 2.93
N GLY A 136 -13.20 11.23 4.19
CA GLY A 136 -12.08 10.95 5.09
C GLY A 136 -11.86 9.45 5.31
N ILE A 137 -12.93 8.67 5.47
CA ILE A 137 -12.87 7.20 5.59
C ILE A 137 -12.43 6.56 4.27
N ALA A 138 -12.83 7.11 3.11
CA ALA A 138 -12.44 6.59 1.80
C ALA A 138 -10.96 6.86 1.45
N ALA A 139 -10.39 7.96 1.94
CA ALA A 139 -9.02 8.39 1.68
C ALA A 139 -7.93 7.32 1.94
N PRO A 140 -7.91 6.59 3.08
CA PRO A 140 -6.93 5.53 3.33
C PRO A 140 -7.07 4.34 2.37
N PHE A 141 -8.28 4.03 1.87
CA PHE A 141 -8.45 2.96 0.87
C PHE A 141 -7.81 3.33 -0.47
N ALA A 142 -7.98 4.58 -0.90
CA ALA A 142 -7.29 5.09 -2.09
C ALA A 142 -5.77 5.12 -1.89
N PHE A 143 -5.31 5.51 -0.69
CA PHE A 143 -3.89 5.49 -0.33
C PHE A 143 -3.30 4.08 -0.37
N ALA A 144 -4.00 3.10 0.22
CA ALA A 144 -3.57 1.70 0.25
C ALA A 144 -3.46 1.11 -1.17
N ARG A 145 -4.30 1.57 -2.12
CA ARG A 145 -4.18 1.19 -3.54
C ARG A 145 -2.96 1.80 -4.22
N ALA A 146 -2.45 2.95 -3.75
CA ALA A 146 -1.20 3.54 -4.22
C ALA A 146 0.06 2.87 -3.63
N GLY A 147 -0.10 1.87 -2.75
CA GLY A 147 1.01 1.15 -2.12
C GLY A 147 1.90 0.44 -3.14
N LEU A 148 3.22 0.63 -3.02
CA LEU A 148 4.19 0.07 -3.96
C LEU A 148 4.15 -1.45 -4.02
N ALA A 149 4.10 -2.13 -2.87
CA ALA A 149 3.98 -3.59 -2.79
C ALA A 149 2.81 -4.15 -3.63
N ARG A 150 1.66 -3.47 -3.61
CA ARG A 150 0.47 -3.87 -4.37
C ARG A 150 0.60 -3.58 -5.88
N LEU A 151 1.23 -2.46 -6.23
CA LEU A 151 1.43 -2.07 -7.62
C LEU A 151 2.41 -3.01 -8.33
N VAL A 152 3.49 -3.38 -7.65
CA VAL A 152 4.55 -4.25 -8.21
C VAL A 152 4.24 -5.74 -8.04
N GLY A 153 3.19 -6.09 -7.28
CA GLY A 153 2.82 -7.49 -7.04
C GLY A 153 3.81 -8.25 -6.15
N ALA A 154 4.63 -7.53 -5.38
CA ALA A 154 5.58 -8.12 -4.44
C ALA A 154 4.98 -8.20 -3.05
N ARG A 155 5.18 -9.35 -2.41
CA ARG A 155 4.89 -9.57 -0.99
C ARG A 155 6.08 -10.29 -0.37
N THR A 156 6.37 -10.04 0.89
CA THR A 156 7.34 -10.86 1.63
C THR A 156 6.65 -12.11 2.18
N SER A 157 7.43 -13.18 2.32
CA SER A 157 7.04 -14.39 3.04
C SER A 157 6.79 -14.09 4.52
N ALA A 158 6.13 -15.02 5.21
CA ALA A 158 5.71 -14.87 6.60
C ALA A 158 6.89 -14.69 7.57
N ASP A 159 8.01 -15.35 7.28
CA ASP A 159 9.31 -15.26 7.95
C ASP A 159 10.14 -14.03 7.50
N GLY A 160 9.75 -13.37 6.40
CA GLY A 160 10.47 -12.23 5.82
C GLY A 160 11.76 -12.59 5.08
N ALA A 161 12.08 -13.88 4.94
CA ALA A 161 13.29 -14.34 4.28
C ALA A 161 13.23 -14.23 2.75
N LYS A 162 12.02 -14.27 2.17
CA LYS A 162 11.81 -14.26 0.71
C LYS A 162 10.84 -13.18 0.28
N VAL A 163 11.10 -12.58 -0.88
CA VAL A 163 10.16 -11.73 -1.61
C VAL A 163 9.50 -12.57 -2.69
N ILE A 164 8.20 -12.73 -2.57
CA ILE A 164 7.32 -13.43 -3.49
C ILE A 164 6.76 -12.41 -4.49
N LEU A 165 7.11 -12.57 -5.75
CA LEU A 165 6.58 -11.82 -6.87
C LEU A 165 5.46 -12.62 -7.51
N ARG A 166 4.26 -12.02 -7.58
CA ARG A 166 3.12 -12.64 -8.24
C ARG A 166 3.13 -12.27 -9.72
N ASP A 167 3.23 -13.28 -10.58
CA ASP A 167 3.19 -13.16 -12.04
C ASP A 167 4.16 -12.09 -12.59
N PRO A 168 5.47 -12.20 -12.29
CA PRO A 168 6.44 -11.27 -12.86
C PRO A 168 6.55 -11.46 -14.38
N HIS A 169 6.76 -10.38 -15.12
CA HIS A 169 6.97 -10.47 -16.57
C HIS A 169 8.24 -11.26 -16.90
N PRO A 170 8.28 -12.10 -17.95
CA PRO A 170 9.45 -12.90 -18.33
C PRO A 170 10.75 -12.08 -18.43
N ALA A 171 10.71 -10.92 -19.10
CA ALA A 171 11.86 -10.01 -19.19
C ALA A 171 12.44 -9.56 -17.84
N PHE A 172 11.66 -9.59 -16.76
CA PHE A 172 12.15 -9.34 -15.40
C PHE A 172 12.71 -10.62 -14.78
N ARG A 173 12.03 -11.76 -14.97
CA ARG A 173 12.45 -13.08 -14.47
C ARG A 173 13.79 -13.52 -15.03
N ASP A 174 14.02 -13.32 -16.32
CA ASP A 174 15.22 -13.80 -17.00
C ASP A 174 16.50 -13.15 -16.45
N VAL A 175 16.40 -11.93 -15.93
CA VAL A 175 17.50 -11.21 -15.29
C VAL A 175 17.71 -11.63 -13.83
N LEU A 176 16.71 -12.23 -13.18
CA LEU A 176 16.81 -12.73 -11.80
C LEU A 176 17.48 -14.10 -11.71
N VAL A 177 17.32 -14.94 -12.74
CA VAL A 177 17.89 -16.30 -12.81
C VAL A 177 19.37 -16.28 -13.24
N ARG A 178 19.85 -15.17 -13.79
CA ARG A 178 21.20 -15.00 -14.33
C ARG A 178 22.14 -14.33 -13.33
#